data_AF-A0A924R3R4-F1
#
_entry.id   AF-A0A924R3R4-F1
#
_cell.length_a   1.000
_cell.length_b   1.000
_cell.length_c   1.000
_cell.angle_alpha   90.00
_cell.angle_beta   90.00
_cell.angle_gamma   90.00
#
_symmetry.space_group_name_H-M   'P 1'
#
loop_
_entity.id
_entity.type
_entity.pdbx_description
1 polymer ?
#
loop_
_entity_poly.entity_id
_entity_poly.type
_entity_poly.pdbx_seq_one_letter_code
_entity_poly.pdbx_strand_id
1 'polypeptide(L)'
;MPPVIALMLETFPFKILGFHSDGGSEYINHDTAKLLNKLNVEFTCLRPRHTNDNALAECKNGTVVRKIMVYRHTPKNTPLKSMASTGMP
;
A
#
# COMPACT_ATOMS: atom_id res chain seq x y z
N MET A 1 0.54 -15.90 16.98
CA MET A 1 0.62 -15.98 15.51
C MET A 1 1.67 -14.97 15.05
N PRO A 2 2.54 -15.33 14.08
CA PRO A 2 3.42 -14.35 13.46
C PRO A 2 2.57 -13.33 12.68
N PRO A 3 2.93 -12.03 12.69
CA PRO A 3 2.20 -11.02 11.92
C PRO A 3 2.33 -11.31 10.42
N VAL A 4 1.29 -11.00 9.63
CA VAL A 4 1.25 -11.26 8.17
C VAL A 4 2.46 -10.70 7.43
N ILE A 5 3.01 -9.60 7.93
CA ILE A 5 4.23 -9.00 7.40
C ILE A 5 5.43 -9.95 7.41
N ALA A 6 5.53 -10.87 8.38
CA ALA A 6 6.61 -11.87 8.41
C ALA A 6 6.57 -12.76 7.16
N LEU A 7 5.38 -13.26 6.81
CA LEU A 7 5.16 -14.08 5.62
C LEU A 7 5.48 -13.29 4.35
N MET A 8 5.13 -12.01 4.30
CA MET A 8 5.47 -11.15 3.15
C MET A 8 6.97 -10.95 3.01
N LEU A 9 7.69 -10.68 4.10
CA LEU A 9 9.13 -10.47 4.07
C LEU A 9 9.89 -11.73 3.62
N GLU A 10 9.39 -12.93 3.96
CA GLU A 10 9.97 -14.21 3.51
C GLU A 10 9.82 -14.46 2.00
N THR A 11 8.86 -13.83 1.31
CA THR A 11 8.69 -14.02 -0.14
C THR A 11 9.78 -13.34 -0.97
N PHE A 12 10.55 -12.42 -0.40
CA PHE A 12 11.59 -11.72 -1.13
C PHE A 12 12.86 -12.59 -1.23
N PRO A 13 13.43 -12.80 -2.44
CA PRO A 13 14.63 -13.63 -2.62
C PRO A 13 15.92 -12.92 -2.20
N PHE A 14 15.85 -11.88 -1.38
CA PHE A 14 16.98 -11.05 -0.95
C PHE A 14 16.78 -10.53 0.48
N LYS A 15 17.89 -10.17 1.13
CA LYS A 15 17.85 -9.59 2.47
C LYS A 15 17.30 -8.15 2.40
N ILE A 16 16.26 -7.90 3.18
CA ILE A 16 15.65 -6.58 3.31
C ILE A 16 16.45 -5.80 4.36
N LEU A 17 16.83 -4.57 4.04
CA LEU A 17 17.65 -3.72 4.92
C LEU A 17 16.82 -2.65 5.64
N GLY A 18 15.75 -2.18 4.99
CA GLY A 18 14.87 -1.15 5.52
C GLY A 18 13.42 -1.43 5.17
N PHE A 19 12.52 -1.02 6.06
CA PHE A 19 11.08 -1.08 5.92
C PHE A 19 10.51 0.32 6.14
N HIS A 20 9.84 0.85 5.13
CA HIS A 20 9.23 2.17 5.17
C HIS A 20 7.71 2.06 5.20
N SER A 21 7.09 2.63 6.23
CA SER A 21 5.64 2.64 6.44
C SER A 21 5.06 4.05 6.30
N ASP A 22 3.78 4.11 5.94
CA ASP A 22 3.00 5.35 5.91
C ASP A 22 2.58 5.86 7.30
N GLY A 23 2.93 5.14 8.35
CA GLY A 23 2.57 5.48 9.73
C GLY A 23 1.23 4.91 10.17
N GLY A 24 0.65 3.98 9.39
CA GLY A 24 -0.51 3.20 9.82
C GLY A 24 -0.26 2.47 11.13
N SER A 25 -1.25 2.53 12.04
CA SER A 25 -1.21 1.86 13.34
C SER A 25 -1.04 0.33 13.23
N GLU A 26 -1.38 -0.23 12.08
CA GLU A 26 -1.21 -1.64 11.72
C GLU A 26 0.28 -2.04 11.72
N TYR A 27 1.17 -1.11 11.38
CA TYR A 27 2.62 -1.31 11.32
C TYR A 27 3.34 -0.79 12.56
N ILE A 28 2.77 0.21 13.25
CA ILE A 28 3.28 0.75 14.51
C ILE A 28 2.78 -0.11 15.68
N ASN A 29 3.31 -1.32 15.80
CA ASN A 29 2.97 -2.23 16.90
C ASN A 29 4.21 -2.92 17.48
N HIS A 30 4.11 -3.41 18.72
CA HIS A 30 5.23 -4.04 19.42
C HIS A 30 5.71 -5.35 18.78
N ASP A 31 4.82 -6.12 18.16
CA ASP A 31 5.17 -7.43 17.58
C ASP A 31 5.91 -7.27 16.24
N THR A 32 5.49 -6.30 15.42
CA THR A 32 6.18 -5.84 14.21
C THR A 32 7.54 -5.25 14.56
N ALA A 33 7.63 -4.42 15.61
CA ALA A 33 8.91 -3.90 16.07
C ALA A 33 9.87 -5.01 16.51
N LYS A 34 9.39 -6.01 17.28
CA LYS A 34 10.19 -7.18 17.65
C LYS A 34 10.66 -7.99 16.44
N LEU A 35 9.80 -8.17 15.45
CA LEU A 35 10.13 -8.88 14.22
C LEU A 35 11.20 -8.15 13.41
N LEU A 36 11.02 -6.85 13.16
CA LEU A 36 11.97 -6.05 12.38
C LEU A 36 13.33 -5.96 13.08
N ASN A 37 13.35 -5.82 14.41
CA ASN A 37 14.58 -5.89 15.20
C ASN A 37 15.28 -7.24 15.08
N LYS A 38 14.53 -8.36 15.13
CA LYS A 38 15.11 -9.71 14.94
C LYS A 38 15.72 -9.87 13.56
N LEU A 39 15.12 -9.26 12.54
CA LEU A 39 15.61 -9.30 11.16
C LEU A 39 16.72 -8.26 10.88
N ASN A 40 17.04 -7.40 11.85
CA ASN A 40 17.94 -6.24 11.69
C ASN A 40 17.52 -5.34 10.53
N VAL A 41 16.22 -5.07 10.43
CA VAL A 41 15.61 -4.20 9.41
C VAL A 41 15.33 -2.84 10.03
N GLU A 42 15.84 -1.78 9.42
CA GLU A 42 15.58 -0.42 9.87
C GLU A 42 14.13 -0.02 9.56
N PHE A 43 13.38 0.43 10.57
CA PHE A 43 12.01 0.92 10.38
C PHE A 43 12.01 2.43 10.22
N THR A 44 11.38 2.91 9.14
CA THR A 44 11.18 4.34 8.88
C THR A 44 9.70 4.63 8.62
N CYS A 45 9.26 5.83 8.99
CA CYS A 45 7.88 6.29 8.81
C CYS A 45 7.88 7.63 8.06
N LEU A 46 6.84 7.92 7.30
CA LEU A 46 6.64 9.22 6.64
C LEU A 46 6.68 10.37 7.65
N ARG A 47 7.00 11.56 7.15
CA ARG A 47 6.85 12.80 7.92
C ARG A 47 5.37 13.19 8.00
N PRO A 48 4.89 13.73 9.14
CA PRO A 48 3.53 14.23 9.24
C PRO A 48 3.21 15.25 8.13
N ARG A 49 2.06 15.07 7.45
CA ARG A 49 1.55 15.94 6.37
C ARG A 49 2.36 15.96 5.06
N HIS A 50 3.16 14.93 4.78
CA HIS A 50 3.89 14.83 3.51
C HIS A 50 3.46 13.63 2.66
N THR A 51 2.39 13.80 1.88
CA THR A 51 1.80 12.76 1.02
C THR A 51 2.78 12.23 -0.04
N ASN A 52 3.79 13.01 -0.41
CA ASN A 52 4.72 12.63 -1.49
C ASN A 52 5.81 11.63 -1.06
N ASP A 53 5.99 11.38 0.25
CA ASP A 53 7.05 10.49 0.73
C ASP A 53 6.78 9.00 0.34
N ASN A 54 5.54 8.64 -0.05
CA ASN A 54 5.16 7.29 -0.49
C ASN A 54 4.74 7.18 -1.98
N ALA A 55 5.04 8.20 -2.80
CA ALA A 55 4.52 8.31 -4.17
C ALA A 55 4.86 7.10 -5.07
N LEU A 56 6.01 6.46 -4.87
CA LEU A 56 6.38 5.26 -5.62
C LEU A 56 5.46 4.08 -5.32
N ALA A 57 5.09 3.87 -4.05
CA ALA A 57 4.19 2.80 -3.65
C ALA A 57 2.78 3.08 -4.18
N GLU A 58 2.31 4.32 -4.11
CA GLU A 58 1.01 4.73 -4.67
C GLU A 58 0.92 4.52 -6.18
N CYS A 59 1.97 4.88 -6.92
CA CYS A 59 2.06 4.65 -8.37
C CYS A 59 2.01 3.15 -8.73
N LYS A 60 2.71 2.31 -7.96
CA LYS A 60 2.67 0.85 -8.13
C LYS A 60 1.29 0.29 -7.79
N ASN A 61 0.68 0.72 -6.69
CA ASN A 61 -0.67 0.33 -6.31
C ASN A 61 -1.68 0.70 -7.40
N GLY A 62 -1.62 1.92 -7.92
CA GLY A 62 -2.47 2.37 -9.03
C GLY A 62 -2.30 1.51 -10.27
N THR A 63 -1.06 1.10 -10.61
CA THR A 63 -0.79 0.21 -11.74
C THR A 63 -1.31 -1.21 -11.51
N VAL A 64 -1.10 -1.77 -10.32
CA VAL A 64 -1.56 -3.11 -9.95
C VAL A 64 -3.09 -3.17 -9.91
N VAL A 65 -3.75 -2.21 -9.27
CA VAL A 65 -5.22 -2.10 -9.23
C VAL A 65 -5.77 -1.96 -10.64
N ARG A 66 -5.20 -1.07 -11.48
CA ARG A 66 -5.61 -0.95 -12.88
C ARG A 66 -5.45 -2.25 -13.65
N LYS A 67 -4.34 -2.97 -13.46
CA LYS A 67 -4.14 -4.28 -14.09
C LYS A 67 -5.25 -5.24 -13.66
N ILE A 68 -5.41 -5.48 -12.36
CA ILE A 68 -6.39 -6.44 -11.83
C ILE A 68 -7.82 -6.10 -12.26
N MET A 69 -8.21 -4.81 -12.20
CA MET A 69 -9.56 -4.35 -12.56
C MET A 69 -9.82 -4.43 -14.07
N VAL A 70 -8.83 -4.14 -14.91
CA VAL A 70 -8.95 -4.29 -16.38
C VAL A 70 -9.03 -5.76 -16.78
N TYR A 71 -8.22 -6.64 -16.16
CA TYR A 71 -8.30 -8.09 -16.38
C TYR A 71 -9.63 -8.70 -15.92
N ARG A 72 -10.33 -8.09 -14.96
CA ARG A 72 -11.64 -8.54 -14.47
C ARG A 72 -12.85 -8.07 -15.31
N HIS A 73 -12.61 -7.35 -16.41
CA HIS A 73 -13.62 -7.00 -17.43
C HIS A 73 -14.94 -6.43 -16.86
N THR A 74 -15.02 -5.11 -16.73
CA THR A 74 -16.33 -4.43 -16.71
C THR A 74 -16.87 -4.41 -18.15
N PRO A 75 -18.05 -4.97 -18.44
CA PRO A 75 -18.64 -4.88 -19.78
C PRO A 75 -18.80 -3.40 -20.18
N LYS A 76 -18.46 -3.09 -21.43
CA LYS A 76 -18.37 -1.75 -22.05
C LYS A 76 -19.68 -0.93 -22.13
N ASN A 77 -20.68 -1.18 -21.27
CA ASN A 77 -21.99 -0.54 -21.35
C ASN A 77 -22.33 0.42 -20.20
N THR A 78 -21.38 0.80 -19.35
CA THR A 78 -21.63 1.90 -18.40
C THR A 78 -21.21 3.22 -19.05
N PRO A 79 -22.15 4.11 -19.44
CA PRO A 79 -21.76 5.42 -19.95
C PRO A 79 -21.14 6.20 -18.80
N LEU A 80 -19.82 6.37 -18.84
CA LEU A 80 -19.07 7.31 -18.00
C LEU A 80 -19.38 8.75 -18.41
N LYS A 81 -20.65 9.16 -18.34
CA LYS A 81 -21.11 10.56 -18.46
C LYS A 81 -22.52 10.66 -17.87
N SER A 82 -22.63 10.79 -16.55
CA SER A 82 -23.84 11.33 -15.92
C SER A 82 -23.64 12.00 -14.56
N MET A 83 -22.40 12.27 -14.11
CA MET A 83 -22.17 13.04 -12.87
C MET A 83 -21.58 14.43 -13.12
N ALA A 84 -21.93 15.05 -14.26
CA ALA A 84 -21.58 16.44 -14.55
C ALA A 84 -22.71 17.15 -15.31
N SER A 85 -23.96 17.03 -14.85
CA SER A 85 -25.04 17.98 -15.16
C SER A 85 -26.34 17.52 -14.51
N THR A 86 -26.51 17.80 -13.22
CA THR A 86 -27.87 18.01 -12.70
C THR A 86 -27.75 19.12 -11.70
N GLY A 87 -28.18 20.31 -12.11
CA GLY A 87 -28.32 21.45 -11.22
C GLY A 87 -29.16 21.01 -10.03
N MET A 88 -28.65 21.28 -8.84
CA MET A 88 -29.49 21.33 -7.65
C MET A 88 -30.47 22.50 -7.82
N PRO A 89 -31.74 22.33 -7.43
CA PRO A 89 -32.58 23.47 -7.06
C PRO A 89 -31.99 24.22 -5.86
#